data_AF-A0A8J4UYW7-F1
#
_entry.id   AF-A0A8J4UYW7-F1
#
_cell.length_a   1.000
_cell.length_b   1.000
_cell.length_c   1.000
_cell.angle_alpha   90.00
_cell.angle_beta   90.00
_cell.angle_gamma   90.00
#
_symmetry.space_group_name_H-M   'P 1'
#
loop_
_entity.id
_entity.type
_entity.pdbx_description
1 polymer ?
#
loop_
_entity_poly.entity_id
_entity_poly.type
_entity_poly.pdbx_seq_one_letter_code
_entity_poly.pdbx_strand_id
1 'polypeptide(L)'
;MSDCELILANWGKVESNLTGYGGDVLTRLFTEHPDTQKLFPKFVGIPCGELAGNTAVADHGATVLTKLGEILKAKGSSDVIKPLATTHANKHKIALNNFK
;
A
#
# COMPACT_ATOMS: atom_id res chain seq x y z
N MET A 1 -14.26 18.95 -11.69
CA MET A 1 -13.50 17.68 -11.63
C MET A 1 -13.59 17.20 -10.20
N SER A 2 -14.09 15.99 -9.98
CA SER A 2 -14.14 15.38 -8.65
C SER A 2 -12.73 15.03 -8.15
N ASP A 3 -12.56 14.87 -6.85
CA ASP A 3 -11.27 14.46 -6.26
C ASP A 3 -10.76 13.15 -6.87
N CYS A 4 -11.66 12.18 -7.10
CA CYS A 4 -11.31 10.93 -7.77
C CYS A 4 -10.78 11.14 -9.19
N GLU A 5 -11.33 12.09 -9.95
CA GLU A 5 -10.86 12.40 -11.31
C GLU A 5 -9.48 13.06 -11.29
N LEU A 6 -9.21 13.96 -10.33
CA LEU A 6 -7.90 14.59 -10.16
C LEU A 6 -6.82 13.57 -9.79
N ILE A 7 -7.15 12.61 -8.91
CA ILE A 7 -6.24 11.51 -8.55
C ILE A 7 -6.00 10.62 -9.77
N LEU A 8 -7.06 10.17 -10.46
CA LEU A 8 -6.95 9.28 -11.62
C LEU A 8 -6.15 9.90 -12.78
N ALA A 9 -6.22 11.23 -12.97
CA ALA A 9 -5.42 11.93 -13.97
C ALA A 9 -3.91 11.79 -13.76
N ASN A 10 -3.47 11.56 -12.52
CA ASN A 10 -2.06 11.34 -12.18
C ASN A 10 -1.72 9.87 -11.93
N TRP A 11 -2.73 9.04 -11.62
CA TRP A 11 -2.54 7.64 -11.25
C TRP A 11 -1.86 6.80 -12.33
N GLY A 12 -2.07 7.12 -13.62
CA GLY A 12 -1.39 6.44 -14.73
C GLY A 12 0.14 6.46 -14.64
N LYS A 13 0.73 7.51 -14.02
CA LYS A 13 2.17 7.58 -13.77
C LYS A 13 2.61 6.56 -12.71
N VAL A 14 1.78 6.36 -11.69
CA VAL A 14 2.03 5.35 -10.65
C VAL A 14 1.89 3.95 -11.25
N GLU A 15 0.84 3.70 -12.05
CA GLU A 15 0.61 2.40 -12.69
C GLU A 15 1.73 1.97 -13.64
N SER A 16 2.43 2.93 -14.27
CA SER A 16 3.59 2.62 -15.11
C SER A 16 4.80 2.05 -14.35
N ASN A 17 4.85 2.15 -13.02
CA ASN A 17 5.93 1.61 -12.20
C ASN A 17 5.47 1.23 -10.77
N LEU A 18 4.52 0.29 -10.68
CA LEU A 18 3.95 -0.15 -9.40
C LEU A 18 5.00 -0.73 -8.45
N THR A 19 6.00 -1.46 -8.96
CA THR A 19 7.06 -2.06 -8.14
C THR A 19 7.98 -0.99 -7.54
N GLY A 20 8.43 -0.01 -8.34
CA GLY A 20 9.26 1.08 -7.84
C GLY A 20 8.54 1.94 -6.81
N TYR A 21 7.38 2.51 -7.18
CA TYR A 21 6.62 3.36 -6.25
C TYR A 21 6.09 2.58 -5.05
N GLY A 22 5.72 1.31 -5.23
CA GLY A 22 5.28 0.45 -4.14
C GLY A 22 6.40 0.19 -3.12
N GLY A 23 7.61 -0.08 -3.61
CA GLY A 23 8.81 -0.21 -2.80
C GLY A 23 9.14 1.07 -2.03
N ASP A 24 9.07 2.22 -2.70
CA ASP A 24 9.31 3.53 -2.07
C ASP A 24 8.29 3.82 -0.95
N VAL A 25 7.00 3.54 -1.20
CA VAL A 25 5.92 3.73 -0.21
C VAL A 25 6.16 2.88 1.03
N LEU A 26 6.40 1.57 0.89
CA LEU A 26 6.62 0.71 2.06
C LEU A 26 7.95 0.98 2.76
N THR A 27 9.00 1.31 2.01
CA THR A 27 10.29 1.72 2.58
C THR A 27 10.08 2.96 3.43
N ARG A 28 9.43 4.00 2.90
CA ARG A 28 9.15 5.23 3.64
C ARG A 28 8.31 4.97 4.88
N LEU A 29 7.24 4.17 4.75
CA LEU A 29 6.37 3.78 5.85
C LEU A 29 7.15 3.11 6.99
N PHE A 30 8.03 2.16 6.69
CA PHE A 30 8.82 1.46 7.71
C PHE A 30 9.95 2.33 8.28
N THR A 31 10.49 3.27 7.51
CA THR A 31 11.50 4.22 8.00
C THR A 31 10.88 5.27 8.93
N GLU A 32 9.74 5.87 8.58
CA GLU A 32 9.10 6.92 9.37
C GLU A 32 8.24 6.39 10.51
N HIS A 33 7.66 5.21 10.31
CA HIS A 33 6.77 4.56 11.27
C HIS A 33 7.23 3.11 11.49
N PRO A 34 8.38 2.87 12.13
CA PRO A 34 8.98 1.53 12.26
C PRO A 34 8.08 0.50 12.96
N ASP A 35 7.14 0.95 13.79
CA ASP A 35 6.14 0.06 14.40
C ASP A 35 5.23 -0.62 13.37
N THR A 36 5.04 -0.01 12.20
CA THR A 36 4.23 -0.60 11.12
C THR A 36 4.91 -1.80 10.47
N GLN A 37 6.25 -1.86 10.43
CA GLN A 37 7.00 -3.01 9.90
C GLN A 37 6.71 -4.29 10.70
N LYS A 38 6.44 -4.16 12.01
CA LYS A 38 6.08 -5.28 12.89
C LYS A 38 4.74 -5.93 12.50
N LEU A 39 3.89 -5.23 11.77
CA LEU A 39 2.62 -5.74 11.24
C LEU A 39 2.81 -6.62 10.00
N PHE A 40 4.03 -6.70 9.46
CA PHE A 40 4.39 -7.53 8.31
C PHE A 40 5.38 -8.63 8.74
N PRO A 41 4.91 -9.83 9.14
CA PRO A 41 5.79 -10.91 9.60
C PRO A 41 6.86 -11.34 8.59
N LYS A 42 6.65 -11.09 7.30
CA LYS A 42 7.64 -11.36 6.24
C LYS A 42 8.79 -10.35 6.19
N PHE A 43 8.57 -9.15 6.72
CA PHE A 43 9.50 -8.02 6.61
C PHE A 43 10.08 -7.60 7.95
N VAL A 44 9.54 -8.11 9.07
CA VAL A 44 10.11 -7.89 10.39
C VAL A 44 11.58 -8.34 10.42
N GLY A 45 12.45 -7.48 10.91
CA GLY A 45 13.89 -7.75 11.01
C GLY A 45 14.72 -7.37 9.78
N ILE A 46 14.10 -6.99 8.65
CA ILE A 46 14.86 -6.36 7.56
C ILE A 46 15.41 -5.02 8.08
N PRO A 47 16.75 -4.81 8.04
CA PRO A 47 17.34 -3.54 8.46
C PRO A 47 16.85 -2.37 7.60
N CYS A 48 16.69 -1.20 8.20
CA CYS A 48 16.21 -0.01 7.49
C CYS A 48 17.03 0.32 6.23
N GLY A 49 18.35 0.10 6.27
CA GLY A 49 19.24 0.34 5.12
C GLY A 49 19.07 -0.65 3.97
N GLU A 50 18.35 -1.76 4.17
CA GLU A 50 18.13 -2.81 3.17
C GLU A 50 16.72 -2.78 2.56
N LEU A 51 15.79 -1.99 3.13
CA LEU A 51 14.40 -1.93 2.67
C LEU A 51 14.27 -1.48 1.21
N ALA A 52 14.98 -0.41 0.82
CA ALA A 52 14.89 0.18 -0.52
C ALA A 52 15.38 -0.77 -1.64
N GLY A 53 16.22 -1.75 -1.30
CA GLY A 53 16.72 -2.76 -2.24
C GLY A 53 15.99 -4.10 -2.18
N ASN A 54 15.01 -4.24 -1.28
CA ASN A 54 14.35 -5.52 -1.04
C ASN A 54 13.22 -5.77 -2.04
N THR A 55 13.41 -6.75 -2.93
CA THR A 55 12.43 -7.10 -3.97
C THR A 55 11.08 -7.55 -3.39
N ALA A 56 11.08 -8.28 -2.27
CA ALA A 56 9.84 -8.74 -1.65
C ALA A 56 9.03 -7.58 -1.04
N VAL A 57 9.70 -6.54 -0.53
CA VAL A 57 9.03 -5.30 -0.10
C VAL A 57 8.43 -4.59 -1.32
N ALA A 58 9.19 -4.45 -2.40
CA ALA A 58 8.71 -3.81 -3.63
C ALA A 58 7.49 -4.54 -4.25
N ASP A 59 7.53 -5.88 -4.31
CA ASP A 59 6.42 -6.70 -4.82
C ASP A 59 5.16 -6.57 -3.96
N HIS A 60 5.33 -6.48 -2.64
CA HIS A 60 4.19 -6.26 -1.74
C HIS A 60 3.62 -4.86 -1.87
N GLY A 61 4.49 -3.84 -2.03
CA GLY A 61 4.07 -2.48 -2.32
C GLY A 61 3.28 -2.39 -3.63
N ALA A 62 3.72 -3.09 -4.68
CA ALA A 62 2.99 -3.18 -5.94
C ALA A 62 1.59 -3.79 -5.76
N THR A 63 1.45 -4.81 -4.89
CA THR A 63 0.15 -5.41 -4.55
C THR A 63 -0.78 -4.39 -3.90
N VAL A 64 -0.27 -3.58 -2.96
CA VAL A 64 -1.03 -2.51 -2.29
C VAL A 64 -1.49 -1.46 -3.31
N LEU A 65 -0.56 -0.94 -4.13
CA LEU A 65 -0.88 0.10 -5.11
C LEU A 65 -1.83 -0.41 -6.21
N THR A 66 -1.70 -1.66 -6.65
CA THR A 66 -2.65 -2.28 -7.58
C THR A 66 -4.07 -2.22 -7.02
N LYS A 67 -4.24 -2.63 -5.75
CA LYS A 67 -5.56 -2.64 -5.12
C LYS A 67 -6.10 -1.23 -4.88
N LEU A 68 -5.25 -0.26 -4.53
CA LEU A 68 -5.63 1.14 -4.41
C LEU A 68 -6.10 1.70 -5.77
N GLY A 69 -5.42 1.37 -6.86
CA GLY A 69 -5.83 1.75 -8.21
C GLY A 69 -7.21 1.21 -8.60
N GLU A 70 -7.51 -0.04 -8.28
CA GLU A 70 -8.85 -0.63 -8.45
C GLU A 70 -9.92 0.14 -7.66
N ILE A 71 -9.62 0.52 -6.41
CA ILE A 71 -10.54 1.29 -5.55
C ILE A 71 -10.82 2.69 -6.13
N LEU A 72 -9.78 3.38 -6.59
CA LEU A 72 -9.90 4.70 -7.23
C LEU A 72 -10.75 4.64 -8.49
N LYS A 73 -10.54 3.61 -9.33
CA LYS A 73 -11.31 3.38 -10.57
C LYS A 73 -12.77 3.02 -10.29
N ALA A 74 -13.07 2.45 -9.12
CA ALA A 74 -14.43 2.14 -8.68
C ALA A 74 -15.20 3.37 -8.12
N LYS A 75 -14.56 4.55 -8.03
CA LYS A 75 -15.19 5.86 -7.76
C LYS A 75 -16.23 5.86 -6.63
N GLY A 76 -15.88 5.28 -5.48
CA GLY A 76 -16.73 5.28 -4.28
C GLY A 76 -17.64 4.05 -4.13
N SER A 77 -17.56 3.06 -5.02
CA SER A 77 -18.22 1.77 -4.79
C SER A 77 -17.63 1.06 -3.57
N SER A 78 -18.49 0.63 -2.64
CA SER A 78 -18.08 -0.09 -1.44
C SER A 78 -17.64 -1.54 -1.70
N ASP A 79 -18.01 -2.11 -2.84
CA ASP A 79 -17.83 -3.54 -3.10
C ASP A 79 -16.36 -3.94 -3.24
N VAL A 80 -15.52 -3.04 -3.74
CA VAL A 80 -14.07 -3.24 -3.83
C VAL A 80 -13.35 -3.10 -2.49
N ILE A 81 -13.95 -2.40 -1.51
CA ILE A 81 -13.36 -2.18 -0.18
C ILE A 81 -13.73 -3.29 0.81
N LYS A 82 -14.93 -3.88 0.72
CA LYS A 82 -15.42 -4.89 1.68
C LYS A 82 -14.43 -6.06 1.90
N PRO A 83 -13.84 -6.68 0.87
CA PRO A 83 -12.87 -7.75 1.07
C PRO A 83 -11.62 -7.25 1.78
N LEU A 84 -11.15 -6.05 1.45
CA LEU A 84 -9.97 -5.44 2.05
C LEU A 84 -10.18 -5.14 3.53
N ALA A 85 -11.31 -4.54 3.89
CA ALA A 85 -11.69 -4.28 5.28
C ALA A 85 -11.77 -5.59 6.08
N THR A 86 -12.38 -6.63 5.50
CA THR A 86 -12.53 -7.94 6.14
C THR A 86 -11.17 -8.57 6.45
N THR A 87 -10.24 -8.59 5.49
CA THR A 87 -8.92 -9.19 5.71
C THR A 87 -8.07 -8.37 6.66
N HIS A 88 -8.06 -7.04 6.54
CA HIS A 88 -7.23 -6.19 7.40
C HIS A 88 -7.72 -6.17 8.84
N ALA A 89 -9.03 -6.21 9.08
CA ALA A 89 -9.59 -6.31 10.43
C ALA A 89 -9.43 -7.71 11.04
N ASN A 90 -9.77 -8.76 10.29
CA ASN A 90 -9.93 -10.10 10.88
C ASN A 90 -8.69 -10.98 10.77
N LYS A 91 -7.88 -10.81 9.72
CA LYS A 91 -6.69 -11.65 9.46
C LYS A 91 -5.40 -10.92 9.84
N HIS A 92 -5.20 -9.72 9.31
CA HIS A 92 -3.95 -8.97 9.48
C HIS A 92 -3.93 -8.14 10.77
N LYS A 93 -5.08 -7.94 11.41
CA LYS A 93 -5.24 -7.20 12.68
C LYS A 93 -4.68 -5.78 12.62
N ILE A 94 -4.91 -5.09 11.50
CA ILE A 94 -4.41 -3.74 11.26
C ILE A 94 -5.39 -2.72 11.85
N ALA A 95 -4.91 -1.95 12.82
CA ALA A 95 -5.68 -0.84 13.39
C ALA A 95 -5.79 0.32 12.37
N LEU A 96 -6.92 1.05 12.43
CA LEU A 96 -7.27 2.11 11.46
C LEU A 96 -6.23 3.23 11.36
N ASN A 97 -5.47 3.48 12.41
CA ASN A 97 -4.42 4.50 12.41
C ASN A 97 -3.30 4.22 11.40
N ASN A 98 -3.08 2.97 10.98
CA ASN A 98 -2.03 2.60 10.03
C ASN A 98 -2.43 2.88 8.56
N PHE A 99 -3.64 3.40 8.30
CA PHE A 99 -4.12 3.79 6.97
C PHE A 99 -4.23 5.31 6.79
N LYS A 100 -3.85 6.09 7.80
CA LYS A 100 -3.87 7.57 7.76
C LYS A 100 -2.52 8.09 7.29
#